data_AF-A0A0D2HPG2-F1
#
_entry.id   AF-A0A0D2HPG2-F1
#
_cell.length_a   1.000
_cell.length_b   1.000
_cell.length_c   1.000
_cell.angle_alpha   90.00
_cell.angle_beta   90.00
_cell.angle_gamma   90.00
#
_symmetry.space_group_name_H-M   'P 1'
#
loop_
_entity.id
_entity.type
_entity.pdbx_description
1 polymer ?
#
loop_
_entity_poly.entity_id
_entity_poly.type
_entity_poly.pdbx_seq_one_letter_code
_entity_poly.pdbx_strand_id
1 'polypeptide(L)'
;MASAAESEWMDENNLTTVKTLREKLGMPPSKYHNPSLEKEEEEILAHYKAWIHFNHTDFGNKSRAKSFYDLPETMYFDLMKVIPRGGFSQHYDSIDAYYDDSHLACKDLEIVATSKQTGYATMIQRYWGTGTDGREFSFTFRMTSLLTKVEGGQWKWIHEHVSFPADLETGKADFTCGTGTSGKPA
;
A
#
# COMPACT_ATOMS: atom_id res chain seq x y z
N MET A 1 8.33 27.47 10.10
CA MET A 1 7.98 26.13 9.61
C MET A 1 7.56 26.29 8.17
N ALA A 2 8.15 25.55 7.22
CA ALA A 2 7.68 25.59 5.84
C ALA A 2 6.22 25.09 5.83
N SER A 3 5.32 25.76 5.09
CA SER A 3 3.97 25.23 4.91
C SER A 3 4.11 23.86 4.26
N ALA A 4 3.59 22.82 4.89
CA ALA A 4 3.48 21.51 4.27
C ALA A 4 2.76 21.69 2.93
N ALA A 5 3.33 21.16 1.84
CA ALA A 5 2.60 21.06 0.59
C ALA A 5 1.34 20.22 0.87
N GLU A 6 0.22 20.58 0.26
CA GLU A 6 -1.00 19.80 0.41
C GLU A 6 -0.82 18.49 -0.36
N SER A 7 -0.68 17.39 0.37
CA SER A 7 -0.48 16.07 -0.25
C SER A 7 -1.70 15.60 -1.02
N GLU A 8 -1.47 14.98 -2.17
CA GLU A 8 -2.49 14.62 -3.14
C GLU A 8 -2.76 13.11 -3.16
N TRP A 9 -4.01 12.73 -3.43
CA TRP A 9 -4.35 11.35 -3.74
C TRP A 9 -3.88 10.97 -5.14
N MET A 10 -3.25 9.81 -5.24
CA MET A 10 -2.66 9.27 -6.46
C MET A 10 -3.13 7.85 -6.73
N ASP A 11 -3.43 7.56 -7.99
CA ASP A 11 -3.85 6.27 -8.50
C ASP A 11 -3.06 5.91 -9.76
N GLU A 12 -3.47 4.89 -10.51
CA GLU A 12 -2.79 4.45 -11.73
C GLU A 12 -2.67 5.54 -12.81
N ASN A 13 -3.50 6.58 -12.78
CA ASN A 13 -3.55 7.62 -13.81
C ASN A 13 -2.53 8.74 -13.58
N ASN A 14 -2.18 9.02 -12.33
CA ASN A 14 -1.32 10.15 -11.97
C ASN A 14 -0.06 9.75 -11.18
N LEU A 15 0.06 8.49 -10.75
CA LEU A 15 1.28 7.92 -10.20
C LEU A 15 2.27 7.69 -11.35
N THR A 16 3.33 8.50 -11.44
CA THR A 16 4.23 8.50 -12.63
C THR A 16 5.66 8.04 -12.32
N THR A 17 6.41 8.82 -11.55
CA THR A 17 7.84 8.60 -11.22
C THR A 17 8.10 8.83 -9.74
N VAL A 18 9.23 8.34 -9.21
CA VAL A 18 9.62 8.59 -7.81
C VAL A 18 9.91 10.06 -7.55
N LYS A 19 10.34 10.80 -8.58
CA LYS A 19 10.49 12.25 -8.50
C LYS A 19 9.14 12.93 -8.30
N THR A 20 8.13 12.58 -9.10
CA THR A 20 6.76 13.11 -8.94
C THR A 20 6.19 12.77 -7.56
N LEU A 21 6.45 11.56 -7.06
CA LEU A 21 6.05 11.15 -5.71
C LEU A 21 6.60 12.11 -4.65
N ARG A 22 7.92 12.35 -4.68
CA ARG A 22 8.61 13.24 -3.73
C ARG A 22 8.08 14.66 -3.75
N GLU A 23 7.74 15.17 -4.93
CA GLU A 23 7.19 16.53 -5.10
C GLU A 23 5.78 16.67 -4.51
N LYS A 24 5.02 15.56 -4.40
CA LYS A 24 3.64 15.52 -3.90
C LYS A 24 3.51 15.08 -2.43
N LEU A 25 4.63 14.84 -1.74
CA LEU A 25 4.59 14.49 -0.32
C LEU A 25 4.08 15.66 0.53
N GLY A 26 3.27 15.34 1.52
CA GLY A 26 2.75 16.29 2.52
C GLY A 26 3.75 16.63 3.61
N MET A 27 4.97 16.13 3.47
CA MET A 27 6.06 16.25 4.43
C MET A 27 7.39 16.31 3.69
N PRO A 28 8.46 16.82 4.34
CA PRO A 28 9.79 16.80 3.73
C PRO A 28 10.22 15.36 3.38
N PRO A 29 10.84 15.14 2.21
CA PRO A 29 11.35 13.83 1.84
C PRO A 29 12.37 13.30 2.86
N SER A 30 12.41 11.98 3.00
CA SER A 30 13.36 11.26 3.83
C SER A 30 14.80 11.60 3.44
N LYS A 31 15.62 11.89 4.46
CA LYS A 31 17.08 12.08 4.30
C LYS A 31 17.80 10.80 3.87
N TYR A 32 17.12 9.65 3.86
CA TYR A 32 17.69 8.35 3.51
C TYR A 32 17.57 8.00 2.03
N HIS A 33 16.92 8.85 1.22
CA HIS A 33 17.01 8.71 -0.22
C HIS A 33 18.47 8.75 -0.68
N ASN A 34 18.81 7.85 -1.61
CA ASN A 34 20.13 7.77 -2.20
C ASN A 34 20.00 7.86 -3.73
N PRO A 35 20.51 8.92 -4.38
CA PRO A 35 20.44 9.07 -5.83
C PRO A 35 21.04 7.89 -6.61
N SER A 36 22.01 7.16 -6.04
CA SER A 36 22.58 5.97 -6.68
C SER A 36 21.64 4.76 -6.71
N LEU A 37 20.51 4.83 -5.99
CA LEU A 37 19.49 3.79 -5.89
C LEU A 37 18.13 4.23 -6.47
N GLU A 38 18.07 5.35 -7.19
CA GLU A 38 16.83 5.85 -7.79
C GLU A 38 16.20 4.83 -8.74
N LYS A 39 17.02 4.06 -9.45
CA LYS A 39 16.54 2.95 -10.29
C LYS A 39 15.75 1.93 -9.47
N GLU A 40 16.26 1.53 -8.31
CA GLU A 40 15.58 0.57 -7.44
C GLU A 40 14.29 1.14 -6.85
N GLU A 41 14.26 2.41 -6.51
CA GLU A 41 13.02 3.07 -6.10
C GLU A 41 11.98 3.09 -7.23
N GLU A 42 12.39 3.33 -8.48
CA GLU A 42 11.51 3.26 -9.65
C GLU A 42 10.98 1.85 -9.92
N GLU A 43 11.81 0.82 -9.72
CA GLU A 43 11.36 -0.58 -9.82
C GLU A 43 10.37 -0.95 -8.71
N ILE A 44 10.58 -0.45 -7.48
CA ILE A 44 9.61 -0.59 -6.38
C ILE A 44 8.33 0.20 -6.70
N LEU A 45 8.42 1.39 -7.30
CA LEU A 45 7.25 2.13 -7.75
C LEU A 45 6.44 1.35 -8.78
N ALA A 46 7.11 0.69 -9.73
CA ALA A 46 6.46 -0.18 -10.70
C ALA A 46 5.69 -1.33 -10.02
N HIS A 47 6.21 -1.87 -8.90
CA HIS A 47 5.50 -2.85 -8.08
C HIS A 47 4.19 -2.28 -7.51
N TYR A 48 4.20 -1.08 -6.93
CA TYR A 48 2.99 -0.42 -6.43
C TYR A 48 1.98 -0.08 -7.53
N LYS A 49 2.45 0.39 -8.67
CA LYS A 49 1.60 0.63 -9.85
C LYS A 49 0.88 -0.65 -10.27
N ALA A 50 1.60 -1.76 -10.33
CA ALA A 50 1.02 -3.05 -10.68
C ALA A 50 0.00 -3.51 -9.62
N TRP A 51 0.20 -3.20 -8.34
CA TRP A 51 -0.79 -3.48 -7.28
C TRP A 51 -2.05 -2.63 -7.42
N ILE A 52 -1.92 -1.31 -7.61
CA ILE A 52 -3.08 -0.42 -7.82
C ILE A 52 -3.89 -0.88 -9.04
N HIS A 53 -3.20 -1.14 -10.15
CA HIS A 53 -3.85 -1.64 -11.35
C HIS A 53 -4.53 -3.01 -11.12
N PHE A 54 -3.90 -3.92 -10.36
CA PHE A 54 -4.52 -5.19 -9.98
C PHE A 54 -5.81 -4.99 -9.19
N ASN A 55 -5.84 -4.06 -8.24
CA ASN A 55 -7.06 -3.74 -7.48
C ASN A 55 -8.19 -3.33 -8.43
N HIS A 56 -7.90 -2.44 -9.38
CA HIS A 56 -8.90 -1.88 -10.30
C HIS A 56 -9.42 -2.85 -11.36
N THR A 57 -8.74 -3.97 -11.59
CA THR A 57 -9.01 -4.82 -12.77
C THR A 57 -9.27 -6.28 -12.47
N ASP A 58 -8.70 -6.83 -11.40
CA ASP A 58 -8.56 -8.28 -11.25
C ASP A 58 -8.48 -8.71 -9.78
N PHE A 59 -9.08 -7.94 -8.84
CA PHE A 59 -8.90 -8.18 -7.41
C PHE A 59 -9.24 -9.61 -6.96
N GLY A 60 -10.24 -10.24 -7.58
CA GLY A 60 -10.62 -11.64 -7.32
C GLY A 60 -9.58 -12.69 -7.77
N ASN A 61 -8.52 -12.31 -8.50
CA ASN A 61 -7.47 -13.23 -8.92
C ASN A 61 -6.43 -13.43 -7.81
N LYS A 62 -6.75 -14.36 -6.90
CA LYS A 62 -5.88 -14.76 -5.77
C LYS A 62 -4.46 -15.14 -6.19
N SER A 63 -4.28 -15.80 -7.33
CA SER A 63 -2.95 -16.21 -7.81
C SER A 63 -2.09 -14.99 -8.12
N ARG A 64 -2.66 -14.03 -8.85
CA ARG A 64 -2.01 -12.75 -9.15
C ARG A 64 -1.78 -11.94 -7.89
N ALA A 65 -2.74 -11.88 -6.97
CA ALA A 65 -2.57 -11.19 -5.70
C ALA A 65 -1.38 -11.73 -4.88
N LYS A 66 -1.30 -13.05 -4.73
CA LYS A 66 -0.20 -13.73 -4.04
C LYS A 66 1.14 -13.51 -4.72
N SER A 67 1.15 -13.24 -6.02
CA SER A 67 2.38 -12.99 -6.77
C SER A 67 3.09 -11.69 -6.38
N PHE A 68 2.45 -10.75 -5.69
CA PHE A 68 3.13 -9.55 -5.18
C PHE A 68 4.02 -9.81 -3.96
N TYR A 69 3.94 -11.01 -3.39
CA TYR A 69 4.57 -11.35 -2.11
C TYR A 69 5.64 -12.42 -2.27
N ASP A 70 6.64 -12.37 -1.40
CA ASP A 70 7.53 -13.50 -1.15
C ASP A 70 6.87 -14.36 -0.06
N LEU A 71 5.99 -15.29 -0.47
CA LEU A 71 5.05 -15.96 0.42
C LEU A 71 5.71 -16.70 1.62
N PRO A 72 6.86 -17.39 1.47
CA PRO A 72 7.57 -17.98 2.60
C PRO A 72 8.00 -16.95 3.65
N GLU A 73 8.43 -15.77 3.21
CA GLU A 73 9.03 -14.74 4.08
C GLU A 73 8.04 -13.68 4.55
N THR A 74 6.87 -13.58 3.91
CA THR A 74 5.89 -12.54 4.19
C THR A 74 5.34 -12.65 5.61
N MET A 75 5.54 -11.59 6.38
CA MET A 75 4.90 -11.36 7.67
C MET A 75 3.90 -10.23 7.55
N TYR A 76 2.69 -10.41 8.05
CA TYR A 76 1.63 -9.39 7.94
C TYR A 76 1.15 -8.98 9.33
N PHE A 77 1.11 -7.67 9.58
CA PHE A 77 0.50 -7.10 10.77
C PHE A 77 -0.76 -6.33 10.42
N ASP A 78 -1.75 -6.50 11.30
CA ASP A 78 -3.01 -5.72 11.37
C ASP A 78 -4.07 -6.16 10.33
N LEU A 79 -5.05 -5.30 9.99
CA LEU A 79 -6.43 -5.38 9.41
C LEU A 79 -7.30 -6.61 9.73
N MET A 80 -6.68 -7.75 9.97
CA MET A 80 -7.27 -9.06 10.21
C MET A 80 -6.67 -9.72 11.45
N LYS A 81 -5.34 -9.82 11.55
CA LYS A 81 -4.55 -10.38 12.67
C LYS A 81 -3.06 -10.38 12.32
N VAL A 82 -2.21 -10.69 13.31
CA VAL A 82 -0.80 -11.03 13.04
C VAL A 82 -0.73 -12.35 12.27
N ILE A 83 -0.06 -12.33 11.11
CA ILE A 83 0.24 -13.52 10.31
C ILE A 83 1.75 -13.74 10.32
N PRO A 84 2.22 -14.85 10.92
CA PRO A 84 3.64 -15.19 10.89
C PRO A 84 4.05 -15.65 9.48
N ARG A 85 5.37 -15.67 9.26
CA ARG A 85 5.99 -16.20 8.03
C ARG A 85 5.45 -17.59 7.68
N GLY A 86 5.25 -17.82 6.39
CA GLY A 86 4.61 -19.04 5.86
C GLY A 86 3.09 -19.09 5.99
N GLY A 87 2.45 -18.18 6.75
CA GLY A 87 1.00 -18.16 6.95
C GLY A 87 0.22 -17.30 5.94
N PHE A 88 0.89 -16.41 5.21
CA PHE A 88 0.21 -15.37 4.41
C PHE A 88 -0.60 -15.94 3.25
N SER A 89 -0.10 -16.95 2.53
CA SER A 89 -0.82 -17.54 1.39
C SER A 89 -2.21 -18.06 1.78
N GLN A 90 -2.29 -18.83 2.87
CA GLN A 90 -3.56 -19.35 3.39
C GLN A 90 -4.44 -18.23 3.94
N HIS A 91 -3.83 -17.22 4.57
CA HIS A 91 -4.59 -16.06 5.04
C HIS A 91 -5.24 -15.31 3.89
N TYR A 92 -4.51 -15.06 2.80
CA TYR A 92 -5.02 -14.34 1.63
C TYR A 92 -6.25 -15.04 1.03
N ASP A 93 -6.27 -16.38 1.02
CA ASP A 93 -7.42 -17.15 0.52
C ASP A 93 -8.74 -16.84 1.26
N SER A 94 -8.66 -16.28 2.48
CA SER A 94 -9.81 -15.92 3.32
C SER A 94 -10.27 -14.46 3.21
N ILE A 95 -9.53 -13.58 2.52
CA ILE A 95 -9.82 -12.13 2.44
C ILE A 95 -10.94 -11.82 1.41
N ASP A 96 -11.20 -12.74 0.49
CA ASP A 96 -11.80 -12.47 -0.83
C ASP A 96 -13.29 -12.10 -0.91
N ALA A 97 -14.12 -12.38 0.09
CA ALA A 97 -15.58 -12.26 -0.11
C ALA A 97 -16.08 -10.80 -0.19
N TYR A 98 -15.31 -9.82 0.27
CA TYR A 98 -15.81 -8.45 0.50
C TYR A 98 -15.35 -7.39 -0.52
N TYR A 99 -14.47 -7.72 -1.47
CA TYR A 99 -13.70 -6.72 -2.25
C TYR A 99 -13.73 -6.90 -3.77
N ASP A 100 -14.80 -7.47 -4.34
CA ASP A 100 -14.85 -7.84 -5.76
C ASP A 100 -14.67 -6.64 -6.73
N ASP A 101 -15.24 -5.47 -6.38
CA ASP A 101 -15.09 -4.19 -7.11
C ASP A 101 -14.15 -3.24 -6.34
N SER A 102 -12.90 -3.63 -6.11
CA SER A 102 -11.94 -2.82 -5.33
C SER A 102 -11.28 -1.71 -6.14
N HIS A 103 -11.23 -0.52 -5.58
CA HIS A 103 -10.45 0.60 -6.09
C HIS A 103 -9.48 1.11 -5.03
N LEU A 104 -8.32 1.61 -5.48
CA LEU A 104 -7.22 2.01 -4.64
C LEU A 104 -6.62 3.36 -5.08
N ALA A 105 -6.51 4.27 -4.12
CA ALA A 105 -5.66 5.46 -4.25
C ALA A 105 -4.70 5.51 -3.06
N CYS A 106 -3.50 6.02 -3.28
CA CYS A 106 -2.50 6.23 -2.26
C CYS A 106 -2.21 7.73 -2.09
N LYS A 107 -1.76 8.10 -0.91
CA LYS A 107 -1.33 9.45 -0.57
C LYS A 107 -0.07 9.32 0.28
N ASP A 108 0.85 10.27 0.14
CA ASP A 108 2.13 10.24 0.85
C ASP A 108 2.92 8.93 0.63
N LEU A 109 2.84 8.36 -0.58
CA LEU A 109 3.67 7.22 -0.97
C LEU A 109 5.13 7.66 -1.08
N GLU A 110 5.92 7.31 -0.08
CA GLU A 110 7.36 7.49 -0.08
C GLU A 110 8.04 6.12 -0.15
N ILE A 111 8.97 5.98 -1.10
CA ILE A 111 9.73 4.74 -1.35
C ILE A 111 11.21 5.05 -1.13
N VAL A 112 11.87 4.25 -0.28
CA VAL A 112 13.30 4.37 -0.03
C VAL A 112 13.97 3.02 -0.30
N ALA A 113 14.79 2.98 -1.34
CA ALA A 113 15.70 1.86 -1.56
C ALA A 113 16.87 1.95 -0.58
N THR A 114 17.11 0.87 0.16
CA THR A 114 18.20 0.77 1.14
C THR A 114 19.42 0.06 0.57
N SER A 115 19.23 -0.73 -0.49
CA SER A 115 20.28 -1.38 -1.28
C SER A 115 19.75 -1.69 -2.68
N LYS A 116 20.55 -2.42 -3.48
CA LYS A 116 20.10 -2.95 -4.77
C LYS A 116 19.05 -4.08 -4.65
N GLN A 117 18.83 -4.58 -3.43
CA GLN A 117 17.99 -5.74 -3.14
C GLN A 117 16.91 -5.46 -2.12
N THR A 118 16.97 -4.37 -1.36
CA THR A 118 16.06 -4.12 -0.24
C THR A 118 15.56 -2.68 -0.24
N GLY A 119 14.31 -2.49 0.18
CA GLY A 119 13.71 -1.18 0.31
C GLY A 119 12.52 -1.20 1.26
N TYR A 120 12.00 -0.03 1.58
CA TYR A 120 10.76 0.11 2.30
C TYR A 120 9.91 1.20 1.68
N ALA A 121 8.62 1.18 2.01
CA ALA A 121 7.72 2.27 1.68
C ALA A 121 6.76 2.55 2.83
N THR A 122 6.32 3.81 2.90
CA THR A 122 5.26 4.27 3.79
C THR A 122 4.22 5.01 2.97
N MET A 123 2.94 4.88 3.34
CA MET A 123 1.87 5.61 2.69
C MET A 123 0.58 5.60 3.50
N ILE A 124 -0.38 6.39 3.02
CA ILE A 124 -1.80 6.28 3.34
C ILE A 124 -2.49 5.68 2.11
N GLN A 125 -3.35 4.69 2.29
CA GLN A 125 -4.12 4.06 1.20
C GLN A 125 -5.61 4.19 1.49
N ARG A 126 -6.37 4.55 0.45
CA ARG A 126 -7.82 4.55 0.45
C ARG A 126 -8.31 3.44 -0.46
N TYR A 127 -9.11 2.56 0.12
CA TYR A 127 -9.89 1.54 -0.57
C TYR A 127 -11.35 1.97 -0.67
N TRP A 128 -11.99 1.75 -1.81
CA TRP A 128 -13.43 1.87 -1.96
C TRP A 128 -13.95 0.91 -3.00
N GLY A 129 -15.24 0.57 -2.94
CA GLY A 129 -15.79 -0.43 -3.84
C GLY A 129 -17.15 -0.94 -3.44
N THR A 130 -17.64 -1.95 -4.15
CA THR A 130 -18.84 -2.71 -3.78
C THR A 130 -18.46 -4.17 -3.53
N GLY A 131 -18.87 -4.70 -2.37
CA GLY A 131 -18.66 -6.11 -2.05
C GLY A 131 -19.60 -7.03 -2.83
N THR A 132 -19.32 -8.34 -2.79
CA THR A 132 -20.16 -9.36 -3.45
C THR A 132 -21.60 -9.41 -2.92
N ASP A 133 -21.83 -8.86 -1.72
CA ASP A 133 -23.14 -8.72 -1.09
C ASP A 133 -23.91 -7.45 -1.53
N GLY A 134 -23.33 -6.66 -2.44
CA GLY A 134 -23.91 -5.42 -2.96
C GLY A 134 -23.72 -4.19 -2.07
N ARG A 135 -23.06 -4.31 -0.90
CA ARG A 135 -22.81 -3.17 -0.01
C ARG A 135 -21.55 -2.42 -0.44
N GLU A 136 -21.63 -1.09 -0.41
CA GLU A 136 -20.46 -0.25 -0.62
C GLU A 136 -19.52 -0.30 0.59
N PHE A 137 -18.22 -0.29 0.34
CA PHE A 137 -17.19 -0.06 1.34
C PHE A 137 -16.32 1.13 0.94
N SER A 138 -15.80 1.81 1.95
CA SER A 138 -14.79 2.86 1.80
C SER A 138 -14.06 3.04 3.11
N PHE A 139 -12.74 2.88 3.09
CA PHE A 139 -11.91 3.10 4.26
C PHE A 139 -10.50 3.50 3.84
N THR A 140 -9.82 4.16 4.75
CA THR A 140 -8.45 4.61 4.61
C THR A 140 -7.63 4.01 5.74
N PHE A 141 -6.46 3.45 5.41
CA PHE A 141 -5.50 2.93 6.37
C PHE A 141 -4.09 3.45 6.08
N ARG A 142 -3.19 3.33 7.05
CA ARG A 142 -1.77 3.59 6.88
C ARG A 142 -1.07 2.28 6.55
N MET A 143 -0.11 2.31 5.65
CA MET A 143 0.68 1.15 5.28
C MET A 143 2.17 1.45 5.44
N THR A 144 2.88 0.53 6.07
CA THR A 144 4.33 0.42 5.99
C THR A 144 4.67 -0.95 5.44
N SER A 145 5.61 -1.01 4.52
CA SER A 145 5.99 -2.28 3.90
C SER A 145 7.48 -2.38 3.67
N LEU A 146 7.99 -3.60 3.81
CA LEU A 146 9.38 -3.94 3.51
C LEU A 146 9.40 -4.80 2.26
N LEU A 147 10.32 -4.49 1.36
CA LEU A 147 10.46 -5.15 0.07
C LEU A 147 11.84 -5.76 -0.09
N THR A 148 11.86 -6.92 -0.74
CA THR A 148 13.08 -7.54 -1.23
C THR A 148 12.98 -7.79 -2.73
N LYS A 149 14.12 -7.74 -3.41
CA LYS A 149 14.24 -8.17 -4.80
C LYS A 149 14.67 -9.64 -4.79
N VAL A 150 13.75 -10.53 -5.20
CA VAL A 150 13.99 -11.97 -5.19
C VAL A 150 14.86 -12.42 -6.36
N GLU A 151 15.34 -13.67 -6.31
CA GLU A 151 15.97 -14.33 -7.45
C GLU A 151 15.02 -14.29 -8.67
N GLY A 152 15.50 -13.80 -9.80
CA GLY A 152 14.67 -13.44 -10.96
C GLY A 152 14.39 -11.94 -11.11
N GLY A 153 14.84 -11.12 -10.16
CA GLY A 153 14.90 -9.66 -10.28
C GLY A 153 13.56 -8.94 -10.02
N GLN A 154 12.58 -9.63 -9.47
CA GLN A 154 11.27 -9.07 -9.16
C GLN A 154 11.25 -8.54 -7.73
N TRP A 155 10.66 -7.37 -7.51
CA TRP A 155 10.39 -6.87 -6.17
C TRP A 155 9.14 -7.54 -5.59
N LYS A 156 9.22 -7.92 -4.31
CA LYS A 156 8.15 -8.55 -3.55
C LYS A 156 8.05 -7.94 -2.16
N TRP A 157 6.86 -7.87 -1.60
CA TRP A 157 6.69 -7.62 -0.18
C TRP A 157 7.13 -8.83 0.64
N ILE A 158 7.90 -8.57 1.70
CA ILE A 158 8.25 -9.53 2.76
C ILE A 158 7.64 -9.12 4.10
N HIS A 159 7.15 -7.89 4.20
CA HIS A 159 6.38 -7.44 5.34
C HIS A 159 5.41 -6.36 4.92
N GLU A 160 4.20 -6.42 5.47
CA GLU A 160 3.26 -5.32 5.49
C GLU A 160 2.74 -5.11 6.89
N HIS A 161 2.54 -3.84 7.22
CA HIS A 161 1.84 -3.41 8.41
C HIS A 161 0.78 -2.39 7.98
N VAL A 162 -0.48 -2.78 8.12
CA VAL A 162 -1.63 -2.04 7.61
C VAL A 162 -2.55 -1.64 8.77
N SER A 163 -2.58 -0.37 9.15
CA SER A 163 -3.24 0.06 10.38
C SER A 163 -4.24 1.19 10.26
N PHE A 164 -5.29 1.10 11.06
CA PHE A 164 -6.14 2.23 11.41
C PHE A 164 -5.59 2.90 12.68
N PRO A 165 -5.48 4.23 12.73
CA PRO A 165 -5.32 4.94 13.98
C PRO A 165 -6.43 4.57 14.95
N ALA A 166 -6.08 4.33 16.21
CA ALA A 166 -7.06 4.10 17.26
C ALA A 166 -7.09 5.33 18.17
N ASP A 167 -8.29 5.84 18.41
CA ASP A 167 -8.54 6.80 19.48
C ASP A 167 -8.55 6.02 20.80
N LEU A 168 -7.55 6.29 21.64
CA LEU A 168 -7.40 5.61 22.94
C LEU A 168 -8.41 6.09 23.99
N GLU A 169 -9.03 7.25 23.81
CA GLU A 169 -10.09 7.72 24.70
C GLU A 169 -11.40 6.97 24.44
N THR A 170 -11.77 6.82 23.16
CA THR A 170 -13.02 6.14 22.79
C THR A 170 -12.85 4.64 22.55
N GLY A 171 -11.62 4.15 22.40
CA GLY A 171 -11.30 2.77 22.04
C GLY A 171 -11.68 2.39 20.60
N LYS A 172 -11.94 3.37 19.73
CA LYS A 172 -12.43 3.16 18.37
C LYS A 172 -11.34 3.39 17.34
N ALA A 173 -11.36 2.58 16.27
CA ALA A 173 -10.54 2.81 15.09
C ALA A 173 -11.12 3.94 14.23
N ASP A 174 -10.25 4.75 13.64
CA ASP A 174 -10.57 5.76 12.64
C ASP A 174 -10.32 5.22 11.22
N PHE A 175 -11.40 4.82 10.56
CA PHE A 175 -11.38 4.33 9.17
C PHE A 175 -11.15 5.42 8.12
N THR A 176 -10.89 6.66 8.52
CA THR A 176 -10.50 7.75 7.60
C THR A 176 -9.02 8.15 7.78
N CYS A 177 -8.33 7.65 8.80
CA CYS A 177 -6.97 8.06 9.15
C CYS A 177 -6.77 9.58 9.25
N GLY A 178 -7.77 10.31 9.74
CA GLY A 178 -7.77 11.76 9.84
C GLY A 178 -7.83 12.49 8.50
N THR A 179 -7.99 11.79 7.37
CA THR A 179 -8.08 12.40 6.04
C THR A 179 -9.47 12.97 5.74
N GLY A 180 -10.47 12.66 6.56
CA GLY A 180 -11.87 13.05 6.34
C GLY A 180 -12.51 12.44 5.09
N THR A 181 -11.81 11.51 4.44
CA THR A 181 -12.22 10.94 3.16
C THR A 181 -13.09 9.70 3.38
N SER A 182 -14.34 9.73 2.93
CA SER A 182 -15.34 8.66 3.11
C SER A 182 -16.21 8.46 1.87
N GLY A 183 -16.88 7.30 1.78
CA GLY A 183 -17.76 6.95 0.64
C GLY A 183 -16.98 6.66 -0.65
N LYS A 184 -17.68 6.31 -1.72
CA LYS A 184 -17.09 6.26 -3.07
C LYS A 184 -16.88 7.68 -3.61
N PRO A 185 -15.76 7.98 -4.31
CA PRO A 185 -15.67 9.19 -5.12
C PRO A 185 -16.85 9.27 -6.09
N ALA A 186 -17.36 10.48 -6.33
CA ALA A 186 -18.46 10.74 -7.27
C ALA A 186 -18.03 10.59 -8.73
#